data_AF-S4RV76-F1
#
_entry.id   AF-S4RV76-F1
#
_cell.length_a   1.000
_cell.length_b   1.000
_cell.length_c   1.000
_cell.angle_alpha   90.00
_cell.angle_beta   90.00
_cell.angle_gamma   90.00
#
_symmetry.space_group_name_H-M   'P 1'
#
loop_
_entity.id
_entity.type
_entity.pdbx_description
1 polymer ?
#
loop_
_entity_poly.entity_id
_entity_poly.type
_entity_poly.pdbx_seq_one_letter_code
_entity_poly.pdbx_strand_id
1 'polypeptide(L)'
;KIVEMITQDTQTELEKLRSIWIWVCHNIEYDVKYWFGKDKSNYKKEDVLSSRTAICAGYAGLVNEMCRHVGVECEEVVGYGKTLGHVPFQIEDPNHAWNAVRIGGRWYLLDACWGAGAVSNETQSFNRRYNEFYFLADPKKFVESHWPKISKWQLMEHLVSREDFEYRVLKDFRFFN
;
A
#
# COMPACT_ATOMS: atom_id res chain seq x y z
N LYS A 1 -17.36 14.51 4.07
CA LYS A 1 -17.43 15.23 2.78
C LYS A 1 -16.79 14.44 1.63
N ILE A 2 -15.46 14.31 1.52
CA ILE A 2 -14.89 13.63 0.33
C ILE A 2 -15.27 12.15 0.23
N VAL A 3 -15.21 11.41 1.33
CA VAL A 3 -15.57 9.99 1.36
C VAL A 3 -17.03 9.79 0.95
N GLU A 4 -17.96 10.53 1.56
CA GLU A 4 -19.38 10.52 1.19
C GLU A 4 -19.59 10.80 -0.29
N MET A 5 -18.90 11.80 -0.86
CA MET A 5 -19.01 12.16 -2.28
C MET A 5 -18.53 11.02 -3.20
N ILE A 6 -17.40 10.40 -2.92
CA ILE A 6 -16.85 9.35 -3.80
C ILE A 6 -17.57 8.01 -3.63
N THR A 7 -18.33 7.81 -2.55
CA THR A 7 -19.09 6.59 -2.28
C THR A 7 -20.60 6.75 -2.41
N GLN A 8 -21.12 7.93 -2.78
CA GLN A 8 -22.57 8.23 -2.74
C GLN A 8 -23.41 7.25 -3.58
N ASP A 9 -22.88 6.79 -4.72
CA ASP A 9 -23.57 5.92 -5.68
C ASP A 9 -23.21 4.43 -5.50
N THR A 10 -22.37 4.11 -4.51
CA THR A 10 -21.91 2.74 -4.26
C THR A 10 -22.90 1.99 -3.36
N GLN A 11 -23.12 0.71 -3.66
CA GLN A 11 -24.07 -0.14 -2.93
C GLN A 11 -23.35 -1.17 -2.06
N THR A 12 -22.25 -1.72 -2.57
CA THR A 12 -21.52 -2.82 -1.92
C THR A 12 -20.24 -2.35 -1.22
N GLU A 13 -19.74 -3.14 -0.27
CA GLU A 13 -18.43 -2.92 0.36
C GLU A 13 -17.30 -2.85 -0.69
N LEU A 14 -17.39 -3.70 -1.71
CA LEU A 14 -16.42 -3.75 -2.81
C LEU A 14 -16.42 -2.45 -3.62
N GLU A 15 -17.60 -1.93 -3.98
CA GLU A 15 -17.72 -0.67 -4.72
C GLU A 15 -17.23 0.52 -3.90
N LYS A 16 -17.58 0.57 -2.61
CA LYS A 16 -17.07 1.59 -1.66
C LYS A 16 -15.54 1.58 -1.60
N LEU A 17 -14.97 0.40 -1.36
CA LEU A 17 -13.52 0.21 -1.31
C LEU A 17 -12.86 0.59 -2.64
N ARG A 18 -13.47 0.22 -3.76
CA ARG A 18 -12.97 0.51 -5.09
C ARG A 18 -12.91 2.02 -5.36
N SER A 19 -13.97 2.75 -5.02
CA SER A 19 -14.01 4.21 -5.14
C SER A 19 -12.93 4.88 -4.29
N ILE A 20 -12.77 4.43 -3.04
CA ILE A 20 -11.72 4.92 -2.13
C ILE A 20 -10.33 4.67 -2.73
N TRP A 21 -10.06 3.43 -3.15
CA TRP A 21 -8.78 3.04 -3.74
C TRP A 21 -8.41 3.88 -4.96
N ILE A 22 -9.31 3.97 -5.94
CA ILE A 22 -9.09 4.73 -7.18
C ILE A 22 -8.81 6.18 -6.82
N TRP A 23 -9.62 6.76 -5.93
CA TRP A 23 -9.45 8.14 -5.53
C TRP A 23 -8.08 8.37 -4.89
N VAL A 24 -7.66 7.54 -3.93
CA VAL A 24 -6.36 7.68 -3.26
C VAL A 24 -5.21 7.57 -4.26
N CYS A 25 -5.23 6.57 -5.14
CA CYS A 25 -4.16 6.37 -6.14
C CYS A 25 -4.01 7.54 -7.13
N HIS A 26 -5.12 8.19 -7.48
CA HIS A 26 -5.12 9.31 -8.42
C HIS A 26 -4.92 10.69 -7.78
N ASN A 27 -5.14 10.81 -6.47
CA ASN A 27 -5.18 12.12 -5.80
C ASN A 27 -4.07 12.33 -4.77
N ILE A 28 -3.34 11.28 -4.37
CA ILE A 28 -2.23 11.39 -3.43
C ILE A 28 -0.93 11.09 -4.17
N GLU A 29 0.10 11.90 -3.94
CA GLU A 29 1.47 11.72 -4.46
C GLU A 29 2.42 11.24 -3.39
N TYR A 30 3.46 10.51 -3.81
CA TYR A 30 4.49 10.13 -2.87
C TYR A 30 5.31 11.36 -2.45
N ASP A 31 5.63 11.49 -1.17
CA ASP A 31 6.51 12.54 -0.66
C ASP A 31 7.95 12.34 -1.16
N VAL A 32 8.25 12.99 -2.28
CA VAL A 32 9.58 12.95 -2.91
C VAL A 32 10.65 13.57 -1.99
N LYS A 33 10.31 14.60 -1.21
CA LYS A 33 11.28 15.23 -0.29
C LYS A 33 11.64 14.28 0.84
N TYR A 34 10.64 13.57 1.38
CA TYR A 34 10.85 12.52 2.36
C TYR A 34 11.68 11.37 1.77
N TRP A 35 11.37 10.93 0.54
CA TRP A 35 12.10 9.85 -0.16
C TRP A 35 13.60 10.13 -0.24
N PHE A 36 13.98 11.35 -0.67
CA PHE A 36 15.39 11.75 -0.75
C PHE A 36 15.98 12.27 0.58
N GLY A 37 15.25 12.14 1.69
CA GLY A 37 15.71 12.53 3.02
C GLY A 37 15.92 14.03 3.22
N LYS A 38 15.34 14.88 2.36
CA LYS A 38 15.52 16.34 2.41
C LYS A 38 14.61 17.02 3.44
N ASP A 39 13.53 16.35 3.89
CA ASP A 39 12.58 16.91 4.87
C ASP A 39 11.76 15.81 5.58
N LYS A 40 12.40 15.05 6.49
CA LYS A 40 11.71 13.96 7.21
C LYS A 40 10.87 14.45 8.39
N SER A 41 11.17 15.62 8.95
CA SER A 41 10.56 16.13 10.19
C SER A 41 9.16 16.75 9.98
N ASN A 42 8.81 17.12 8.75
CA ASN A 42 7.55 17.80 8.45
C ASN A 42 6.40 16.86 8.06
N TYR A 43 6.66 15.55 7.87
CA TYR A 43 5.61 14.62 7.49
C TYR A 43 4.66 14.33 8.66
N LYS A 44 3.36 14.58 8.45
CA LYS A 44 2.28 14.26 9.38
C LYS A 44 1.18 13.48 8.66
N LYS A 45 0.73 12.38 9.27
CA LYS A 45 -0.30 11.53 8.66
C LYS A 45 -1.63 12.27 8.49
N GLU A 46 -1.94 13.18 9.42
CA GLU A 46 -3.17 13.96 9.49
C GLU A 46 -3.28 14.97 8.33
N ASP A 47 -2.13 15.38 7.77
CA ASP A 47 -2.06 16.38 6.70
C ASP A 47 -2.14 15.76 5.30
N VAL A 48 -2.24 14.43 5.16
CA VAL A 48 -2.23 13.78 3.85
C VAL A 48 -3.38 14.26 2.97
N LEU A 49 -4.58 14.41 3.53
CA LEU A 49 -5.75 14.83 2.77
C LEU A 49 -5.65 16.29 2.28
N SER A 50 -5.06 17.18 3.09
CA SER A 50 -4.91 18.60 2.74
C SER A 50 -3.72 18.83 1.80
N SER A 51 -2.59 18.17 2.07
CA SER A 51 -1.34 18.31 1.30
C SER A 51 -1.30 17.49 0.01
N ARG A 52 -2.19 16.50 -0.14
CA ARG A 52 -2.21 15.53 -1.25
C ARG A 52 -0.90 14.76 -1.42
N THR A 53 -0.11 14.65 -0.36
CA THR A 53 1.20 14.02 -0.37
C THR A 53 1.33 13.05 0.80
N ALA A 54 1.94 11.88 0.60
CA ALA A 54 2.12 10.87 1.63
C ALA A 54 3.36 9.99 1.42
N ILE A 55 3.80 9.35 2.49
CA ILE A 55 4.64 8.13 2.42
C ILE A 55 3.75 6.89 2.56
N CYS A 56 4.31 5.69 2.44
CA CYS A 56 3.56 4.42 2.51
C CYS A 56 2.58 4.35 3.69
N ALA A 57 3.05 4.72 4.89
CA ALA A 57 2.22 4.74 6.11
C ALA A 57 1.07 5.76 6.07
N GLY A 58 1.21 6.83 5.28
CA GLY A 58 0.14 7.81 5.04
C GLY A 58 -0.91 7.31 4.07
N TYR A 59 -0.49 6.64 3.00
CA TYR A 59 -1.43 5.95 2.10
C TYR A 59 -2.24 4.92 2.87
N ALA A 60 -1.56 4.06 3.65
CA ALA A 60 -2.21 3.02 4.43
C ALA A 60 -3.20 3.59 5.47
N GLY A 61 -2.79 4.64 6.19
CA GLY A 61 -3.64 5.31 7.17
C GLY A 61 -4.83 6.02 6.55
N LEU A 62 -4.65 6.71 5.42
CA LEU A 62 -5.76 7.37 4.72
C LEU A 62 -6.80 6.36 4.23
N VAL A 63 -6.36 5.25 3.62
CA VAL A 63 -7.27 4.18 3.19
C VAL A 63 -8.00 3.58 4.38
N ASN A 64 -7.30 3.34 5.49
CA ASN A 64 -7.90 2.82 6.73
C ASN A 64 -9.01 3.75 7.25
N GLU A 65 -8.70 5.05 7.37
CA GLU A 65 -9.65 6.05 7.84
C GLU A 65 -10.86 6.15 6.90
N MET A 66 -10.63 6.24 5.59
CA MET A 66 -11.72 6.31 4.61
C MET A 66 -12.62 5.06 4.64
N CYS A 67 -12.06 3.86 4.80
CA CYS A 67 -12.84 2.63 4.93
C CYS A 67 -13.69 2.63 6.21
N ARG A 68 -13.12 3.06 7.34
CA ARG A 68 -13.82 3.22 8.62
C ARG A 68 -15.05 4.13 8.48
N HIS A 69 -14.95 5.21 7.70
CA HIS A 69 -16.07 6.13 7.46
C HIS A 69 -17.26 5.51 6.73
N VAL A 70 -17.06 4.45 5.95
CA VAL A 70 -18.11 3.79 5.15
C VAL A 70 -18.47 2.38 5.64
N GLY A 71 -17.94 2.01 6.81
CA GLY A 71 -18.20 0.73 7.47
C GLY A 71 -17.47 -0.45 6.84
N VAL A 72 -16.40 -0.22 6.08
CA VAL A 72 -15.55 -1.29 5.54
C VAL A 72 -14.40 -1.54 6.53
N GLU A 73 -14.27 -2.78 6.97
CA GLU A 73 -13.17 -3.17 7.85
C GLU A 73 -11.83 -3.17 7.10
N CYS A 74 -10.87 -2.48 7.67
CA CYS A 74 -9.55 -2.26 7.11
C CYS A 74 -8.54 -2.23 8.25
N GLU A 75 -7.36 -2.80 8.02
CA GLU A 75 -6.26 -2.85 8.98
C GLU A 75 -4.99 -2.36 8.29
N GLU A 76 -4.23 -1.49 8.95
CA GLU A 76 -2.88 -1.13 8.51
C GLU A 76 -1.94 -2.33 8.75
N VAL A 77 -1.19 -2.70 7.73
CA VAL A 77 -0.19 -3.76 7.78
C VAL A 77 1.18 -3.13 7.58
N VAL A 78 2.07 -3.35 8.54
CA VAL A 78 3.47 -2.92 8.49
C VAL A 78 4.35 -4.12 8.21
N GLY A 79 5.33 -3.95 7.33
CA GLY A 79 6.24 -5.03 6.94
C GLY A 79 7.36 -4.56 6.02
N TYR A 80 7.86 -5.49 5.23
CA TYR A 80 9.02 -5.31 4.39
C TYR A 80 8.60 -5.34 2.92
N GLY A 81 8.90 -4.25 2.22
CA GLY A 81 8.73 -4.12 0.78
C GLY A 81 10.05 -4.38 0.07
N LYS A 82 10.06 -5.37 -0.83
CA LYS A 82 11.20 -5.68 -1.71
C LYS A 82 11.09 -4.86 -3.00
N THR A 83 12.12 -4.08 -3.29
CA THR A 83 12.23 -3.27 -4.52
C THR A 83 13.49 -3.62 -5.29
N LEU A 84 13.66 -3.06 -6.50
CA LEU A 84 14.87 -3.26 -7.30
C LEU A 84 16.12 -2.88 -6.50
N GLY A 85 17.13 -3.74 -6.53
CA GLY A 85 18.36 -3.56 -5.75
C GLY A 85 18.30 -4.08 -4.32
N HIS A 86 17.23 -4.79 -3.94
CA HIS A 86 17.17 -5.45 -2.64
C HIS A 86 18.34 -6.41 -2.41
N VAL A 87 18.96 -6.29 -1.24
CA VAL A 87 20.00 -7.19 -0.73
C VAL A 87 19.46 -7.89 0.52
N PRO A 88 19.56 -9.23 0.62
CA PRO A 88 19.09 -9.98 1.79
C PRO A 88 19.64 -9.42 3.10
N PHE A 89 18.76 -9.22 4.07
CA PHE A 89 19.00 -8.72 5.42
C PHE A 89 19.64 -7.33 5.52
N GLN A 90 19.72 -6.56 4.43
CA GLN A 90 20.20 -5.18 4.48
C GLN A 90 19.20 -4.25 5.19
N ILE A 91 17.91 -4.56 5.11
CA ILE A 91 16.83 -3.81 5.75
C ILE A 91 16.44 -4.55 7.03
N GLU A 92 16.86 -4.01 8.18
CA GLU A 92 16.59 -4.59 9.49
C GLU A 92 15.15 -4.31 9.96
N ASP A 93 14.72 -3.05 9.85
CA ASP A 93 13.38 -2.61 10.26
C ASP A 93 12.37 -2.61 9.11
N PRO A 94 11.07 -2.85 9.38
CA PRO A 94 10.00 -2.72 8.38
C PRO A 94 10.08 -1.38 7.64
N ASN A 95 10.17 -1.43 6.31
CA ASN A 95 10.32 -0.26 5.45
C ASN A 95 9.05 0.08 4.66
N HIS A 96 7.96 -0.69 4.81
CA HIS A 96 6.76 -0.53 4.01
C HIS A 96 5.47 -0.71 4.83
N ALA A 97 4.39 -0.11 4.34
CA ALA A 97 3.06 -0.19 4.93
C ALA A 97 1.97 -0.23 3.85
N TRP A 98 0.96 -1.06 4.07
CA TRP A 98 -0.18 -1.28 3.18
C TRP A 98 -1.42 -1.65 4.01
N ASN A 99 -2.48 -2.17 3.39
CA ASN A 99 -3.72 -2.54 4.07
C ASN A 99 -4.12 -4.01 3.86
N ALA A 100 -4.78 -4.57 4.87
CA ALA A 100 -5.66 -5.73 4.71
C ALA A 100 -7.11 -5.26 4.89
N VAL A 101 -8.00 -5.66 3.98
CA VAL A 101 -9.40 -5.20 3.95
C VAL A 101 -10.35 -6.40 3.96
N ARG A 102 -11.45 -6.31 4.71
CA ARG A 102 -12.44 -7.39 4.81
C ARG A 102 -13.65 -7.05 3.95
N ILE A 103 -13.95 -7.90 2.97
CA ILE A 103 -15.08 -7.77 2.04
C ILE A 103 -15.83 -9.10 2.03
N GLY A 104 -17.14 -9.07 2.28
CA GLY A 104 -17.96 -10.30 2.28
C GLY A 104 -17.43 -11.38 3.23
N GLY A 105 -16.88 -10.98 4.39
CA GLY A 105 -16.33 -11.88 5.40
C GLY A 105 -14.95 -12.47 5.10
N ARG A 106 -14.29 -12.06 4.00
CA ARG A 106 -12.94 -12.52 3.62
C ARG A 106 -11.96 -11.36 3.63
N TRP A 107 -10.73 -11.63 4.07
CA TRP A 107 -9.64 -10.65 4.06
C TRP A 107 -8.89 -10.66 2.71
N TYR A 108 -8.49 -9.48 2.25
CA TYR A 108 -7.75 -9.24 1.02
C TYR A 108 -6.62 -8.24 1.25
N LEU A 109 -5.60 -8.26 0.40
CA LEU A 109 -4.43 -7.36 0.47
C LEU A 109 -4.56 -6.20 -0.52
N LEU A 110 -4.11 -5.02 -0.11
CA LEU A 110 -4.32 -3.76 -0.81
C LEU A 110 -3.15 -2.80 -0.55
N ASP A 111 -2.49 -2.26 -1.58
CA ASP A 111 -1.36 -1.31 -1.41
C ASP A 111 -1.47 -0.04 -2.27
N ALA A 112 -2.05 1.01 -1.70
CA ALA A 112 -2.37 2.23 -2.46
C ALA A 112 -1.13 3.03 -2.80
N CYS A 113 -0.05 2.84 -2.04
CA CYS A 113 1.20 3.53 -2.27
C CYS A 113 1.84 3.04 -3.57
N TRP A 114 2.02 1.72 -3.72
CA TRP A 114 2.59 1.15 -4.94
C TRP A 114 1.57 1.06 -6.08
N GLY A 115 0.27 1.05 -5.76
CA GLY A 115 -0.82 1.20 -6.72
C GLY A 115 -0.91 2.59 -7.36
N ALA A 116 -0.45 3.65 -6.69
CA ALA A 116 -0.47 5.02 -7.21
C ALA A 116 0.67 5.31 -8.20
N GLY A 117 1.86 4.75 -7.96
CA GLY A 117 3.04 5.01 -8.76
C GLY A 117 4.35 4.78 -8.02
N ALA A 118 5.43 5.39 -8.52
CA ALA A 118 6.76 5.27 -7.92
C ALA A 118 7.56 6.57 -8.08
N VAL A 119 8.50 6.81 -7.16
CA VAL A 119 9.49 7.89 -7.28
C VAL A 119 10.57 7.47 -8.29
N SER A 120 10.92 8.35 -9.22
CA SER A 120 12.09 8.19 -10.08
C SER A 120 13.31 8.86 -9.45
N ASN A 121 14.40 8.11 -9.37
CA ASN A 121 15.68 8.63 -8.88
C ASN A 121 16.33 9.56 -9.91
N GLU A 122 16.07 9.32 -11.20
CA GLU A 122 16.62 10.07 -12.32
C GLU A 122 16.01 11.48 -12.41
N THR A 123 14.68 11.57 -12.36
CA THR A 123 13.96 12.85 -12.47
C THR A 123 13.71 13.53 -11.13
N GLN A 124 13.97 12.82 -10.01
CA GLN A 124 13.60 13.25 -8.66
C GLN A 124 12.15 13.70 -8.56
N SER A 125 11.24 12.92 -9.14
CA SER A 125 9.80 13.21 -9.16
C SER A 125 8.98 11.96 -8.89
N PHE A 126 7.75 12.15 -8.41
CA PHE A 126 6.77 11.08 -8.34
C PHE A 126 6.13 10.89 -9.71
N ASN A 127 6.16 9.65 -10.22
CA ASN A 127 5.54 9.29 -11.48
C ASN A 127 4.29 8.45 -11.17
N ARG A 128 3.11 9.03 -11.43
CA ARG A 128 1.85 8.28 -11.35
C ARG A 128 1.87 7.14 -12.35
N ARG A 129 1.64 5.94 -11.85
CA ARG A 129 1.55 4.70 -12.62
C ARG A 129 0.51 3.81 -11.96
N TYR A 130 -0.74 4.13 -12.22
CA TYR A 130 -1.87 3.40 -11.67
C TYR A 130 -1.74 1.90 -12.00
N ASN A 131 -1.81 1.05 -10.98
CA ASN A 131 -1.55 -0.39 -11.14
C ASN A 131 -2.56 -1.25 -10.36
N GLU A 132 -3.39 -1.96 -11.12
CA GLU A 132 -4.42 -2.87 -10.62
C GLU A 132 -3.88 -4.07 -9.86
N PHE A 133 -2.63 -4.47 -10.09
CA PHE A 133 -2.02 -5.59 -9.40
C PHE A 133 -2.11 -5.47 -7.86
N TYR A 134 -2.08 -4.24 -7.35
CA TYR A 134 -2.12 -3.95 -5.93
C TYR A 134 -3.54 -3.78 -5.35
N PHE A 135 -4.59 -3.92 -6.15
CA PHE A 135 -5.98 -3.92 -5.69
C PHE A 135 -6.49 -5.35 -5.45
N LEU A 136 -6.79 -5.68 -4.19
CA LEU A 136 -7.24 -7.03 -3.78
C LEU A 136 -6.28 -8.13 -4.29
N ALA A 137 -4.98 -7.90 -4.12
CA ALA A 137 -3.92 -8.71 -4.69
C ALA A 137 -3.98 -10.16 -4.18
N ASP A 138 -3.66 -11.11 -5.07
CA ASP A 138 -3.48 -12.52 -4.70
C ASP A 138 -2.35 -12.64 -3.67
N PRO A 139 -2.61 -13.15 -2.45
CA PRO A 139 -1.60 -13.24 -1.41
C PRO A 139 -0.33 -14.01 -1.82
N LYS A 140 -0.46 -15.02 -2.68
CA LYS A 140 0.68 -15.81 -3.18
C LYS A 140 1.61 -15.00 -4.07
N LYS A 141 1.08 -14.00 -4.78
CA LYS A 141 1.86 -13.07 -5.60
C LYS A 141 2.36 -11.90 -4.77
N PHE A 142 1.53 -11.40 -3.86
CA PHE A 142 1.82 -10.25 -3.01
C PHE A 142 3.02 -10.51 -2.08
N VAL A 143 3.11 -11.71 -1.49
CA VAL A 143 4.20 -12.09 -0.57
C VAL A 143 5.59 -12.09 -1.21
N GLU A 144 5.68 -12.10 -2.55
CA GLU A 144 6.96 -12.07 -3.27
C GLU A 144 7.64 -10.70 -3.22
N SER A 145 6.88 -9.64 -2.92
CA SER A 145 7.41 -8.31 -2.67
C SER A 145 6.99 -7.70 -1.33
N HIS A 146 6.00 -8.26 -0.63
CA HIS A 146 5.46 -7.72 0.62
C HIS A 146 5.41 -8.77 1.72
N TRP A 147 6.35 -8.70 2.66
CA TRP A 147 6.37 -9.61 3.80
C TRP A 147 5.93 -8.90 5.09
N PRO A 148 4.78 -9.27 5.70
CA PRO A 148 4.25 -8.58 6.86
C PRO A 148 5.02 -8.93 8.14
N LYS A 149 5.20 -7.95 9.03
CA LYS A 149 5.79 -8.18 10.37
C LYS A 149 4.96 -9.16 11.21
N ILE A 150 3.63 -9.16 11.04
CA ILE A 150 2.71 -10.10 11.68
C ILE A 150 2.27 -11.12 10.63
N SER A 151 2.67 -12.38 10.83
CA SER A 151 2.53 -13.45 9.83
C SER A 151 1.09 -13.74 9.39
N LYS A 152 0.08 -13.48 10.24
CA LYS A 152 -1.34 -13.64 9.90
C LYS A 152 -1.74 -12.87 8.64
N TRP A 153 -1.08 -11.75 8.37
CA TRP A 153 -1.37 -10.88 7.22
C TRP A 153 -0.78 -11.38 5.90
N GLN A 154 -0.11 -12.54 5.89
CA GLN A 154 0.20 -13.20 4.62
C GLN A 154 -1.05 -13.80 3.97
N LEU A 155 -2.14 -14.01 4.71
CA LEU A 155 -3.41 -14.56 4.21
C LEU A 155 -3.23 -15.87 3.40
N MET A 156 -2.29 -16.70 3.85
CA MET A 156 -1.89 -17.95 3.20
C MET A 156 -1.87 -19.09 4.22
N GLU A 157 -2.18 -20.31 3.77
CA GLU A 157 -2.08 -21.52 4.59
C GLU A 157 -0.62 -21.87 4.88
N HIS A 158 0.24 -21.83 3.86
CA HIS A 158 1.67 -22.03 3.99
C HIS A 158 2.38 -20.68 4.04
N LEU A 159 2.85 -20.31 5.23
CA LEU A 159 3.49 -19.04 5.47
C LEU A 159 4.94 -19.06 4.96
N VAL A 160 5.35 -17.96 4.33
CA VAL A 160 6.74 -17.70 3.93
C VAL A 160 7.50 -17.18 5.15
N SER A 161 8.62 -17.80 5.48
CA SER A 161 9.50 -17.33 6.55
C SER A 161 10.19 -16.02 6.15
N ARG A 162 10.72 -15.27 7.13
CA ARG A 162 11.52 -14.07 6.85
C ARG A 162 12.75 -14.41 6.00
N GLU A 163 13.42 -15.52 6.32
CA GLU A 163 14.60 -15.99 5.61
C GLU A 163 14.30 -16.36 4.15
N ASP A 164 13.24 -17.13 3.92
CA ASP A 164 12.80 -17.45 2.55
C ASP A 164 12.46 -16.19 1.78
N PHE A 165 11.74 -15.25 2.40
CA PHE A 165 11.40 -13.98 1.75
C PHE A 165 12.66 -13.23 1.34
N GLU A 166 13.66 -13.09 2.21
CA GLU A 166 14.89 -12.35 1.91
C GLU A 166 15.68 -12.99 0.75
N TYR A 167 15.84 -14.31 0.74
CA TYR A 167 16.60 -15.00 -0.30
C TYR A 167 15.86 -15.22 -1.62
N ARG A 168 14.53 -15.11 -1.66
CA ARG A 168 13.77 -15.17 -2.91
C ARG A 168 14.16 -14.03 -3.85
N VAL A 169 14.29 -14.34 -5.14
CA VAL A 169 14.42 -13.32 -6.18
C VAL A 169 13.19 -12.41 -6.18
N LEU A 170 13.39 -11.11 -6.39
CA LEU A 170 12.29 -10.16 -6.50
C LEU A 170 11.38 -10.55 -7.67
N LYS A 171 10.12 -10.84 -7.37
CA LYS A 171 9.04 -10.97 -8.35
C LYS A 171 7.96 -9.97 -7.99
N ASP A 172 8.00 -8.79 -8.61
CA ASP A 172 6.97 -7.78 -8.43
C ASP A 172 5.88 -7.88 -9.52
N PHE A 173 4.99 -6.90 -9.57
CA PHE A 173 3.90 -6.85 -10.55
C PHE A 173 4.34 -7.05 -12.01
N ARG A 174 5.57 -6.70 -12.39
CA ARG A 174 6.09 -6.84 -13.77
C ARG A 174 6.37 -8.30 -14.13
N PHE A 175 6.55 -9.16 -13.14
CA PHE A 175 6.75 -10.59 -13.35
C PHE A 175 5.42 -11.33 -13.60
N PHE A 176 4.31 -10.79 -13.09
CA PHE A 176 2.99 -11.45 -13.10
C PHE A 176 2.02 -10.91 -14.15
N ASN A 177 2.43 -9.89 -14.92
CA ASN A 177 1.63 -9.20 -15.94
C ASN A 177 2.19 -9.43 -17.35
#